data_AF-A0A6B2G1Z9-F1
#
_entry.id   AF-A0A6B2G1Z9-F1
#
_cell.length_a   1.000
_cell.length_b   1.000
_cell.length_c   1.000
_cell.angle_alpha   90.00
_cell.angle_beta   90.00
_cell.angle_gamma   90.00
#
_symmetry.space_group_name_H-M   'P 1'
#
loop_
_entity.id
_entity.type
_entity.pdbx_description
1 polymer ?
#
loop_
_entity_poly.entity_id
_entity_poly.type
_entity_poly.pdbx_seq_one_letter_code
_entity_poly.pdbx_strand_id
1 'polypeptide(L)'
;LIEMNKKKDFEKNDLLWTEKILHENSDIVFVWNFRKRVFLYFKRKRPIEEFDQLCCQEQNLTSSCIKENPKAYCIWNHRLFILKQKPIPDFQTERYVIDIFFESDPRNCKISLNKHKFTVGII
;
A
#
# COMPACT_ATOMS: atom_id res chain seq x y z
N LEU A 1 -16.73 8.81 7.19
CA LEU A 1 -16.56 7.34 6.96
C LEU A 1 -17.78 6.71 6.28
N ILE A 2 -19.01 6.91 6.75
CA ILE A 2 -20.23 6.33 6.13
C ILE A 2 -20.45 6.83 4.69
N GLU A 3 -20.21 8.12 4.42
CA GLU A 3 -20.37 8.69 3.07
C GLU A 3 -19.34 8.15 2.06
N MET A 4 -18.11 7.87 2.52
CA MET A 4 -17.03 7.29 1.71
C MET A 4 -17.40 5.90 1.17
N ASN A 5 -18.26 5.16 1.88
CA ASN A 5 -18.77 3.87 1.42
C ASN A 5 -19.78 4.00 0.27
N LYS A 6 -20.51 5.10 0.18
CA LYS A 6 -21.55 5.31 -0.84
C LYS A 6 -21.01 5.97 -2.12
N LYS A 7 -19.80 6.53 -2.08
CA LYS A 7 -19.15 7.20 -3.22
C LYS A 7 -18.88 6.21 -4.36
N LYS A 8 -19.20 6.62 -5.59
CA LYS A 8 -19.00 5.84 -6.84
C LYS A 8 -17.86 6.38 -7.71
N ASP A 9 -17.60 7.68 -7.63
CA ASP A 9 -16.50 8.36 -8.33
C ASP A 9 -15.50 8.89 -7.31
N PHE A 10 -14.21 8.87 -7.65
CA PHE A 10 -13.15 9.27 -6.74
C PHE A 10 -12.23 10.32 -7.36
N GLU A 11 -11.62 11.12 -6.50
CA GLU A 11 -10.70 12.22 -6.84
C GLU A 11 -9.39 12.07 -6.07
N LYS A 12 -8.32 12.72 -6.55
CA LYS A 12 -7.01 12.69 -5.87
C LYS A 12 -7.11 13.23 -4.44
N ASN A 13 -8.03 14.17 -4.18
CA ASN A 13 -8.26 14.71 -2.85
C ASN A 13 -8.71 13.63 -1.84
N ASP A 14 -9.46 12.61 -2.29
CA ASP A 14 -9.86 11.48 -1.42
C ASP A 14 -8.64 10.72 -0.86
N LEU A 15 -7.55 10.63 -1.64
CA LEU A 15 -6.29 10.06 -1.19
C LEU A 15 -5.58 11.00 -0.19
N LEU A 16 -5.55 12.31 -0.44
CA LEU A 16 -4.92 13.27 0.48
C LEU A 16 -5.58 13.28 1.85
N TRP A 17 -6.92 13.27 1.91
CA TRP A 17 -7.64 13.21 3.17
C TRP A 17 -7.38 11.92 3.94
N THR A 18 -7.37 10.78 3.24
CA THR A 18 -7.13 9.49 3.89
C THR A 18 -5.68 9.29 4.31
N GLU A 19 -4.74 9.92 3.64
CA GLU A 19 -3.33 9.94 4.05
C GLU A 19 -3.13 10.63 5.40
N LYS A 20 -3.77 11.79 5.62
CA LYS A 20 -3.74 12.47 6.93
C LYS A 20 -4.25 11.58 8.06
N ILE A 21 -5.35 10.86 7.83
CA ILE A 21 -5.91 9.93 8.82
C ILE A 21 -4.94 8.78 9.12
N LEU A 22 -4.23 8.27 8.11
CA LEU A 22 -3.28 7.18 8.27
C LEU A 22 -2.00 7.60 8.99
N HIS A 23 -1.58 8.86 8.87
CA HIS A 23 -0.49 9.42 9.67
C HIS A 23 -0.86 9.54 11.15
N GLU A 24 -2.12 9.81 11.49
CA GLU A 24 -2.58 9.79 12.88
C GLU A 24 -2.73 8.35 13.41
N ASN A 25 -3.29 7.45 12.62
CA ASN A 25 -3.44 6.04 12.97
C ASN A 25 -3.46 5.14 11.73
N SER A 26 -2.34 4.45 11.51
CA SER A 26 -2.13 3.58 10.36
C SER A 26 -2.81 2.21 10.47
N ASP A 27 -3.40 1.83 11.62
CA ASP A 27 -4.05 0.53 11.80
C ASP A 27 -5.55 0.52 11.44
N ILE A 28 -6.06 1.64 10.90
CA ILE A 28 -7.47 1.75 10.52
C ILE A 28 -7.73 1.01 9.20
N VAL A 29 -8.06 -0.28 9.31
CA VAL A 29 -8.36 -1.19 8.19
C VAL A 29 -9.36 -0.58 7.18
N PHE A 30 -10.37 0.13 7.68
CA PHE A 30 -11.39 0.75 6.83
C PHE A 30 -10.80 1.76 5.84
N VAL A 31 -9.82 2.55 6.27
CA VAL A 31 -9.18 3.58 5.43
C VAL A 31 -8.40 2.91 4.30
N TRP A 32 -7.64 1.85 4.60
CA TRP A 32 -6.96 1.05 3.58
C TRP A 32 -7.94 0.43 2.58
N ASN A 33 -9.05 -0.13 3.04
CA ASN A 33 -10.09 -0.69 2.16
C ASN A 33 -10.71 0.39 1.25
N PHE A 34 -10.95 1.59 1.77
CA PHE A 34 -11.38 2.71 0.94
C PHE A 34 -10.33 3.08 -0.12
N ARG A 35 -9.05 3.20 0.26
CA ARG A 35 -7.97 3.48 -0.69
C ARG A 35 -7.89 2.41 -1.78
N LYS A 36 -8.04 1.12 -1.47
CA LYS A 36 -8.12 0.06 -2.48
C LYS A 36 -9.21 0.31 -3.53
N ARG A 37 -10.40 0.76 -3.11
CA ARG A 37 -11.50 1.09 -4.04
C ARG A 37 -11.13 2.26 -4.94
N VAL A 38 -10.50 3.30 -4.39
CA VAL A 38 -9.99 4.46 -5.16
C VAL A 38 -8.97 3.99 -6.21
N PHE A 39 -8.02 3.13 -5.84
CA PHE A 39 -7.02 2.61 -6.77
C PHE A 39 -7.62 1.74 -7.87
N LEU A 40 -8.59 0.87 -7.57
CA LEU A 40 -9.30 0.10 -8.59
C LEU A 40 -10.07 1.00 -9.56
N TYR A 41 -10.66 2.09 -9.06
CA TYR A 41 -11.33 3.08 -9.90
C TYR A 41 -10.34 3.82 -10.80
N PHE A 42 -9.22 4.32 -10.25
CA PHE A 42 -8.19 5.03 -11.02
C PHE A 42 -7.53 4.15 -12.08
N LYS A 43 -7.27 2.89 -11.77
CA LYS A 43 -6.73 1.91 -12.74
C LYS A 43 -7.56 1.85 -14.03
N ARG A 44 -8.88 2.03 -13.93
CA ARG A 44 -9.80 1.97 -15.08
C ARG A 44 -10.00 3.30 -15.79
N LYS A 45 -9.65 4.42 -15.14
CA LYS A 45 -10.04 5.77 -15.56
C LYS A 45 -8.86 6.68 -15.90
N ARG A 46 -7.65 6.31 -15.49
CA ARG A 46 -6.43 7.10 -15.68
C ARG A 46 -5.49 6.42 -16.69
N PRO A 47 -4.67 7.19 -17.42
CA PRO A 47 -3.57 6.65 -18.21
C PRO A 47 -2.62 5.80 -17.37
N ILE A 48 -1.92 4.87 -18.02
CA ILE A 48 -1.03 3.90 -17.36
C ILE A 48 0.08 4.63 -16.59
N GLU A 49 0.65 5.68 -17.18
CA GLU A 49 1.74 6.46 -16.60
C GLU A 49 1.28 7.21 -15.34
N GLU A 50 0.09 7.83 -15.39
CA GLU A 50 -0.49 8.52 -14.23
C GLU A 50 -0.81 7.52 -13.11
N PHE A 51 -1.35 6.35 -13.47
CA PHE A 51 -1.67 5.32 -12.49
C PHE A 51 -0.41 4.69 -11.85
N ASP A 52 0.66 4.52 -12.63
CA ASP A 52 1.94 4.03 -12.11
C ASP A 52 2.57 5.00 -11.11
N GLN A 53 2.53 6.31 -11.40
CA GLN A 53 2.97 7.36 -10.47
C GLN A 53 2.17 7.33 -9.17
N LEU A 54 0.84 7.16 -9.24
CA LEU A 54 -0.01 7.01 -8.05
C LEU A 54 0.37 5.76 -7.25
N CYS A 55 0.66 4.64 -7.90
CA CYS A 55 1.15 3.44 -7.22
C CYS A 55 2.49 3.68 -6.52
N CYS A 56 3.42 4.41 -7.15
CA CYS A 56 4.70 4.77 -6.54
C CYS A 56 4.51 5.63 -5.28
N GLN A 57 3.63 6.64 -5.34
CA GLN A 57 3.29 7.47 -4.19
C GLN A 57 2.70 6.63 -3.05
N GLU A 58 1.83 5.67 -3.37
CA GLU A 58 1.23 4.77 -2.40
C GLU A 58 2.24 3.81 -1.76
N GLN A 59 3.23 3.34 -2.53
CA GLN A 59 4.36 2.57 -2.00
C GLN A 59 5.16 3.40 -1.00
N ASN A 60 5.36 4.70 -1.24
CA ASN A 60 6.03 5.59 -0.29
C ASN A 60 5.20 5.77 0.99
N LEU A 61 3.89 5.99 0.88
CA LEU A 61 3.00 6.09 2.03
C LEU A 61 3.05 4.82 2.89
N THR A 62 2.90 3.65 2.28
CA THR A 62 2.96 2.37 3.03
C THR A 62 4.32 2.14 3.67
N SER A 63 5.42 2.53 3.03
CA SER A 63 6.75 2.48 3.63
C SER A 63 6.84 3.36 4.89
N SER A 64 6.32 4.58 4.85
CA SER A 64 6.28 5.48 6.01
C SER A 64 5.43 4.89 7.15
N CYS A 65 4.22 4.42 6.84
CA CYS A 65 3.34 3.82 7.85
C CYS A 65 3.92 2.52 8.45
N ILE A 66 4.67 1.71 7.68
CA ILE A 66 5.36 0.51 8.19
C ILE A 66 6.47 0.90 9.16
N LYS A 67 7.22 1.98 8.89
CA LYS A 67 8.26 2.47 9.80
C LYS A 67 7.68 2.86 11.17
N GLU A 68 6.50 3.50 11.17
CA GLU A 68 5.81 3.92 12.39
C GLU A 68 5.12 2.75 13.10
N ASN A 69 4.50 1.83 12.34
CA ASN A 69 3.76 0.71 12.89
C ASN A 69 4.07 -0.61 12.12
N PRO A 70 5.24 -1.23 12.38
CA PRO A 70 5.70 -2.38 11.59
C PRO A 70 4.88 -3.65 11.79
N LYS A 71 4.05 -3.70 12.85
CA LYS A 71 3.21 -4.85 13.21
C LYS A 71 1.82 -4.80 12.56
N ALA A 72 1.39 -3.64 12.05
CA ALA A 72 0.07 -3.49 11.45
C ALA A 72 -0.06 -4.29 10.15
N TYR A 73 -0.84 -5.37 10.22
CA TYR A 73 -1.06 -6.29 9.10
C TYR A 73 -1.73 -5.62 7.90
N CYS A 74 -2.62 -4.66 8.17
CA CYS A 74 -3.39 -3.95 7.15
C CYS A 74 -2.49 -3.21 6.16
N ILE A 75 -1.37 -2.63 6.63
CA ILE A 75 -0.42 -1.88 5.80
C ILE A 75 0.32 -2.82 4.85
N TRP A 76 0.85 -3.94 5.36
CA TRP A 76 1.51 -4.97 4.53
C TRP A 76 0.56 -5.56 3.49
N ASN A 77 -0.68 -5.83 3.87
CA ASN A 77 -1.70 -6.32 2.96
C ASN A 77 -2.05 -5.29 1.87
N HIS A 78 -2.08 -4.00 2.22
CA HIS A 78 -2.30 -2.92 1.26
C HIS A 78 -1.10 -2.76 0.31
N ARG A 79 0.13 -2.83 0.82
CA ARG A 79 1.35 -2.77 0.00
C ARG A 79 1.40 -3.86 -1.07
N LEU A 80 1.12 -5.11 -0.69
CA LEU A 80 1.01 -6.23 -1.64
C LEU A 80 -0.10 -6.00 -2.68
N PHE A 81 -1.23 -5.44 -2.27
CA PHE A 81 -2.32 -5.12 -3.19
C PHE A 81 -1.86 -4.12 -4.25
N ILE A 82 -1.17 -3.04 -3.87
CA ILE A 82 -0.67 -2.03 -4.81
C ILE A 82 0.35 -2.60 -5.78
N LEU A 83 1.29 -3.40 -5.29
CA LEU A 83 2.27 -4.09 -6.14
C LEU A 83 1.61 -4.94 -7.22
N LYS A 84 0.53 -5.67 -6.89
CA LYS A 84 -0.24 -6.46 -7.86
C LYS A 84 -1.04 -5.60 -8.85
N GLN A 85 -1.37 -4.36 -8.49
CA GLN A 85 -2.07 -3.46 -9.40
C GLN A 85 -1.13 -2.70 -10.34
N LYS A 86 0.11 -2.44 -9.89
CA LYS A 86 1.10 -1.64 -10.60
C LYS A 86 1.34 -2.19 -12.01
N PRO A 87 1.23 -1.36 -13.06
CA PRO A 87 1.46 -1.80 -14.44
C PRO A 87 2.89 -2.27 -14.69
N ILE A 88 3.87 -1.60 -14.06
CA ILE A 88 5.30 -1.89 -14.18
C ILE A 88 5.86 -2.15 -12.77
N PRO A 89 5.75 -3.38 -12.26
CA PRO A 89 6.24 -3.70 -10.92
C PRO A 89 7.78 -3.77 -10.89
N ASP A 90 8.38 -3.01 -9.98
CA ASP A 90 9.80 -3.13 -9.65
C ASP A 90 9.97 -4.00 -8.40
N PHE A 91 10.10 -5.31 -8.63
CA PHE A 91 10.31 -6.29 -7.58
C PHE A 91 11.71 -6.24 -6.95
N GLN A 92 12.70 -5.67 -7.65
CA GLN A 92 14.07 -5.57 -7.13
C GLN A 92 14.14 -4.53 -6.02
N THR A 93 13.61 -3.34 -6.28
CA THR A 93 13.50 -2.29 -5.26
C THR A 93 12.64 -2.74 -4.09
N GLU A 94 11.52 -3.42 -4.36
CA GLU A 94 10.66 -3.93 -3.29
C GLU A 94 11.35 -4.96 -2.39
N ARG A 95 12.14 -5.87 -2.97
CA ARG A 95 12.93 -6.84 -2.22
C ARG A 95 13.95 -6.14 -1.32
N TYR A 96 14.65 -5.14 -1.85
CA TYR A 96 15.60 -4.33 -1.07
C TYR A 96 14.92 -3.62 0.10
N VAL A 97 13.73 -3.04 -0.11
CA VAL A 97 12.95 -2.42 0.96
C VAL A 97 12.56 -3.42 2.05
N ILE A 98 12.15 -4.64 1.67
CA ILE A 98 11.81 -5.70 2.63
C ILE A 98 13.03 -6.17 3.40
N ASP A 99 14.20 -6.24 2.75
CA ASP A 99 15.45 -6.58 3.41
C ASP A 99 15.81 -5.51 4.46
N ILE A 100 15.69 -4.23 4.14
CA ILE A 100 15.85 -3.13 5.12
C ILE A 100 14.90 -3.29 6.31
N PHE A 101 13.62 -3.57 6.06
CA PHE A 101 12.65 -3.78 7.15
C PHE A 101 12.95 -5.05 7.97
N PHE A 102 13.49 -6.09 7.34
CA PHE A 102 13.85 -7.32 8.03
C PHE A 102 15.08 -7.13 8.92
N GLU A 103 16.06 -6.35 8.46
CA GLU A 103 17.24 -6.00 9.26
C GLU A 103 16.87 -5.15 10.49
N SER A 104 15.85 -4.29 10.39
CA SER A 104 15.39 -3.47 11.52
C SER A 104 14.61 -4.26 12.57
N ASP A 105 13.81 -5.26 12.17
CA ASP A 105 13.13 -6.19 13.09
C ASP A 105 13.06 -7.62 12.52
N PRO A 106 14.10 -8.45 12.74
CA PRO A 106 14.17 -9.81 12.18
C PRO A 106 13.16 -10.77 12.80
N ARG A 107 12.55 -10.41 13.95
CA ARG A 107 11.55 -11.23 14.64
C ARG A 107 10.13 -10.96 14.15
N ASN A 108 9.93 -9.95 13.31
CA ASN A 108 8.61 -9.62 12.80
C ASN A 108 8.16 -10.65 11.76
N CYS A 109 7.28 -11.57 12.19
CA CYS A 109 6.76 -12.63 11.33
C CYS A 109 6.05 -12.12 10.06
N LYS A 110 5.53 -10.89 10.04
CA LYS A 110 4.90 -10.32 8.85
C LYS A 110 5.95 -9.97 7.79
N ILE A 111 7.10 -9.44 8.21
CA ILE A 111 8.22 -9.15 7.32
C ILE A 111 8.79 -10.45 6.76
N SER A 112 9.03 -11.45 7.62
CA SER A 112 9.51 -12.77 7.21
C SER A 112 8.57 -13.44 6.19
N LEU A 113 7.25 -13.36 6.40
CA LEU A 113 6.27 -13.90 5.47
C LEU A 113 6.30 -13.19 4.11
N ASN A 114 6.40 -11.86 4.10
CA ASN A 114 6.52 -11.11 2.86
C ASN A 114 7.82 -11.46 2.14
N LYS A 115 8.96 -11.44 2.83
CA LYS A 115 10.27 -11.84 2.29
C LYS A 115 10.22 -13.24 1.66
N HIS A 116 9.57 -14.20 2.33
CA HIS A 116 9.36 -15.53 1.75
C HIS A 116 8.54 -15.44 0.46
N LYS A 117 7.41 -14.73 0.41
CA LYS A 117 6.58 -14.59 -0.80
C LYS A 117 7.36 -14.06 -2.00
N PHE A 118 8.24 -13.07 -1.81
CA PHE A 118 9.12 -12.57 -2.88
C PHE A 118 10.17 -13.61 -3.29
N THR A 119 10.72 -14.35 -2.33
CA THR A 119 11.74 -15.38 -2.59
C THR A 119 11.21 -16.54 -3.44
N VAL A 120 9.96 -16.95 -3.20
CA VAL A 120 9.33 -18.06 -3.95
C VAL A 120 8.44 -17.61 -5.11
N GLY A 121 8.37 -16.30 -5.40
CA GLY A 121 7.63 -15.77 -6.55
C GLY A 121 6.10 -15.91 -6.46
N ILE A 122 5.51 -15.88 -5.27
CA ILE A 122 4.04 -16.03 -5.05
C ILE A 122 3.27 -14.70 -5.20
N ILE A 123 3.92 -13.63 -5.68
CA ILE A 123 3.33 -12.28 -5.76
C ILE A 123 2.69 -12.03 -7.12
#